data_AF-A0A173WM85-F1
#
_entry.id   AF-A0A173WM85-F1
#
_cell.length_a   1.000
_cell.length_b   1.000
_cell.length_c   1.000
_cell.angle_alpha   90.00
_cell.angle_beta   90.00
_cell.angle_gamma   90.00
#
_symmetry.space_group_name_H-M   'P 1'
#
loop_
_entity.id
_entity.type
_entity.pdbx_description
1 polymer ?
#
loop_
_entity_poly.entity_id
_entity_poly.type
_entity_poly.pdbx_seq_one_letter_code
_entity_poly.pdbx_strand_id
1 'polypeptide(L)'
;MGRNQQHRTGRTRGRRIFIRVSDQEFEEIRASADMNGVSVSRYLVEAHETCTDLEAAKKKCEMAPIVEKLEAIRTEIWHIGHNVNQIARNTNRDMSASMDDEHSAAKAVRDCARLFVQASDTIKRLSDQIGR
;
A
#
# COMPACT_ATOMS: atom_id res chain seq x y z
N MET A 1 -42.19 32.28 24.82
CA MET A 1 -41.34 32.89 23.78
C MET A 1 -40.49 31.79 23.15
N GLY A 2 -40.85 31.33 21.95
CA GLY A 2 -40.29 30.13 21.31
C GLY A 2 -38.94 30.40 20.62
N ARG A 3 -37.93 29.64 20.99
CA ARG A 3 -36.67 29.51 20.24
C ARG A 3 -36.36 28.02 20.17
N ASN A 4 -36.37 27.44 18.97
CA ASN A 4 -35.62 26.23 18.55
C ASN A 4 -36.09 25.61 17.21
N GLN A 5 -36.49 26.44 16.23
CA GLN A 5 -36.58 25.98 14.85
C GLN A 5 -35.38 26.50 14.06
N GLN A 6 -34.20 25.96 14.35
CA GLN A 6 -33.10 26.02 13.40
C GLN A 6 -33.44 25.07 12.25
N HIS A 7 -33.81 25.67 11.12
CA HIS A 7 -34.11 24.99 9.87
C HIS A 7 -32.91 24.16 9.40
N ARG A 8 -32.97 22.83 9.59
CA ARG A 8 -32.24 21.89 8.72
C ARG A 8 -32.98 21.84 7.38
N THR A 9 -32.19 21.83 6.30
CA THR A 9 -32.55 21.92 4.89
C THR A 9 -33.79 21.10 4.46
N GLY A 10 -34.85 21.81 4.05
CA GLY A 10 -35.60 21.54 2.82
C GLY A 10 -36.58 20.36 2.72
N ARG A 11 -36.64 19.41 3.66
CA ARG A 11 -37.65 18.33 3.64
C ARG A 11 -38.48 18.29 4.92
N THR A 12 -39.78 18.51 4.79
CA THR A 12 -40.73 18.40 5.89
C THR A 12 -40.90 16.94 6.32
N ARG A 13 -40.84 16.66 7.62
CA ARG A 13 -41.03 15.32 8.19
C ARG A 13 -42.53 14.99 8.19
N GLY A 14 -43.02 14.39 7.10
CA GLY A 14 -44.45 14.07 6.92
C GLY A 14 -44.89 12.68 7.42
N ARG A 15 -43.95 11.77 7.71
CA ARG A 15 -44.26 10.40 8.14
C ARG A 15 -44.38 10.34 9.66
N ARG A 16 -45.43 9.68 10.15
CA ARG A 16 -45.65 9.42 11.57
C ARG A 16 -45.36 7.95 11.87
N ILE A 17 -44.73 7.70 13.01
CA ILE A 17 -44.50 6.37 13.55
C ILE A 17 -45.17 6.30 14.93
N PHE A 18 -45.77 5.15 15.23
CA PHE A 18 -46.31 4.86 16.55
C PHE A 18 -45.46 3.74 17.16
N ILE A 19 -44.95 3.98 18.36
CA ILE A 19 -44.18 3.01 19.13
C ILE A 19 -44.95 2.66 20.39
N ARG A 20 -44.89 1.40 20.81
CA ARG A 20 -45.38 0.98 22.12
C ARG A 20 -44.20 1.03 23.08
N VAL A 21 -44.40 1.71 24.20
CA VAL A 21 -43.45 1.84 25.30
C VAL A 21 -44.22 1.64 26.60
N SER A 22 -43.54 1.16 27.62
CA SER A 22 -44.01 1.17 28.99
C SER A 22 -44.05 2.60 29.55
N ASP A 23 -44.78 2.80 30.65
CA ASP A 23 -44.83 4.08 31.35
C ASP A 23 -43.43 4.52 31.82
N GLN A 24 -42.61 3.56 32.26
CA GLN A 24 -41.23 3.81 32.67
C GLN A 24 -40.37 4.31 31.48
N GLU A 25 -40.38 3.59 30.36
CA GLU A 25 -39.61 3.98 29.17
C GLU A 25 -40.04 5.35 28.66
N PHE A 26 -41.34 5.67 28.71
CA PHE A 26 -41.84 6.97 28.31
C PHE A 26 -41.29 8.10 29.19
N GLU A 27 -41.30 7.94 30.52
CA GLU A 27 -40.77 8.95 31.43
C GLU A 27 -39.25 9.09 31.31
N GLU A 28 -38.51 8.01 31.10
CA GLU A 28 -37.06 8.07 30.86
C GLU A 28 -36.72 8.83 29.57
N ILE A 29 -37.45 8.57 28.48
CA ILE A 29 -37.30 9.30 27.22
C ILE A 29 -37.65 10.78 27.41
N ARG A 30 -38.73 11.07 28.14
CA ARG A 30 -39.18 12.43 28.39
C ARG A 30 -38.18 13.22 29.23
N ALA A 31 -37.73 12.66 30.35
CA ALA A 31 -36.73 13.27 31.21
C ALA A 31 -35.44 13.56 30.43
N SER A 32 -35.00 12.62 29.60
CA SER A 32 -33.82 12.80 28.75
C SER A 32 -34.02 13.91 27.71
N ALA A 33 -35.19 13.99 27.08
CA ALA A 33 -35.51 15.07 26.14
C ALA A 33 -35.54 16.45 26.82
N ASP A 34 -36.14 16.52 28.02
CA ASP A 34 -36.24 17.73 28.83
C ASP A 34 -34.85 18.19 29.30
N MET A 35 -33.98 17.28 29.74
CA MET A 35 -32.59 17.58 30.08
C MET A 35 -31.81 18.15 28.89
N ASN A 36 -32.09 17.68 27.67
CA ASN A 36 -31.49 18.19 26.45
C ASN A 36 -32.21 19.44 25.89
N GLY A 37 -33.27 19.92 26.54
CA GLY A 37 -34.03 21.10 26.12
C GLY A 37 -34.72 20.95 24.75
N VAL A 38 -35.03 19.72 24.35
CA VAL A 38 -35.61 19.38 23.04
C VAL A 38 -36.89 18.56 23.20
N SER A 39 -37.76 18.58 22.18
CA SER A 39 -38.94 17.71 22.19
C SER A 39 -38.54 16.23 22.13
N VAL A 40 -39.35 15.34 22.69
CA VAL A 40 -39.18 13.87 22.58
C VAL A 40 -38.97 13.41 21.14
N SER A 41 -39.73 13.96 20.18
CA SER A 41 -39.59 13.63 18.76
C SER A 41 -38.21 13.99 18.18
N ARG A 42 -37.64 15.10 18.66
CA ARG A 42 -36.30 15.57 18.24
C ARG A 42 -35.23 14.74 18.92
N TYR A 43 -35.38 14.50 20.22
CA TYR A 43 -34.49 13.66 21.02
C TYR A 43 -34.33 12.26 20.41
N LEU A 44 -35.42 11.59 20.07
CA LEU A 44 -35.38 10.24 19.47
C LEU A 44 -34.64 10.20 18.14
N VAL A 45 -34.78 11.25 17.31
CA VAL A 45 -34.08 11.31 16.02
C VAL A 45 -32.61 11.65 16.20
N GLU A 46 -32.28 12.60 17.08
CA GLU A 46 -30.89 12.94 17.39
C GLU A 46 -30.16 11.78 18.08
N ALA A 47 -30.84 11.01 18.94
CA ALA A 47 -30.30 9.79 19.56
C ALA A 47 -29.97 8.72 18.51
N HIS A 48 -30.81 8.55 17.49
CA HIS A 48 -30.53 7.64 16.37
C HIS A 48 -29.33 8.10 15.54
N GLU A 49 -29.26 9.39 15.18
CA GLU A 49 -28.12 9.97 14.46
C GLU A 49 -26.83 9.76 15.26
N THR A 50 -26.84 10.11 16.55
CA THR A 50 -25.69 9.96 17.46
C THR A 50 -25.25 8.50 17.61
N CYS A 51 -26.20 7.57 17.72
CA CYS A 51 -25.90 6.14 17.80
C CYS A 51 -25.22 5.63 16.52
N THR A 52 -25.72 6.05 15.36
CA THR A 52 -25.15 5.69 14.05
C THR A 52 -23.73 6.23 13.90
N ASP A 53 -23.50 7.48 14.31
CA ASP A 53 -22.18 8.10 14.29
C ASP A 53 -21.20 7.38 15.24
N LEU A 54 -21.67 6.98 16.43
CA LEU A 54 -20.87 6.26 17.40
C LEU A 54 -20.52 4.84 16.91
N GLU A 55 -21.46 4.13 16.29
CA GLU A 55 -21.19 2.82 15.66
C GLU A 55 -20.18 2.93 14.52
N ALA A 56 -20.31 3.95 13.68
CA ALA A 56 -19.35 4.22 12.61
C ALA A 56 -17.95 4.54 13.17
N ALA A 57 -17.88 5.35 14.24
CA ALA A 57 -16.62 5.67 14.92
C ALA A 57 -15.99 4.42 15.57
N LYS A 58 -16.80 3.61 16.27
CA LYS A 58 -16.36 2.35 16.88
C LYS A 58 -15.80 1.39 15.82
N LYS A 59 -16.53 1.20 14.72
CA LYS A 59 -16.08 0.35 13.60
C LYS A 59 -14.77 0.87 12.99
N LYS A 60 -14.62 2.20 12.83
CA LYS A 60 -13.36 2.79 12.37
C LYS A 60 -12.21 2.49 13.34
N CYS A 61 -12.42 2.64 14.64
CA CYS A 61 -11.40 2.32 15.65
C CYS A 61 -11.03 0.83 15.64
N GLU A 62 -12.02 -0.07 15.53
CA GLU A 62 -11.79 -1.51 15.44
C GLU A 62 -11.04 -1.91 14.17
N MET A 63 -11.35 -1.25 13.04
CA MET A 63 -10.72 -1.53 11.75
C MET A 63 -9.38 -0.80 11.54
N ALA A 64 -9.09 0.27 12.28
CA ALA A 64 -7.84 1.02 12.19
C ALA A 64 -6.56 0.14 12.24
N PRO A 65 -6.38 -0.79 13.20
CA PRO A 65 -5.19 -1.63 13.24
C PRO A 65 -5.11 -2.62 12.06
N ILE A 66 -6.25 -3.01 11.48
CA ILE A 66 -6.29 -3.87 10.29
C ILE A 66 -5.85 -3.07 9.07
N VAL A 67 -6.38 -1.85 8.91
CA VAL A 67 -6.00 -0.94 7.82
C VAL A 67 -4.51 -0.64 7.90
N GLU A 68 -3.97 -0.33 9.09
CA GLU A 68 -2.53 -0.09 9.28
C GLU A 68 -1.68 -1.28 8.85
N LYS A 69 -2.06 -2.51 9.22
CA LYS A 69 -1.37 -3.72 8.77
C LYS A 69 -1.43 -3.91 7.26
N LEU A 70 -2.57 -3.61 6.63
CA LEU A 70 -2.72 -3.70 5.18
C LEU A 70 -1.86 -2.65 4.46
N GLU A 71 -1.76 -1.44 5.00
CA GLU A 71 -0.88 -0.38 4.49
C GLU A 71 0.60 -0.77 4.60
N ALA A 72 1.00 -1.41 5.70
CA ALA A 72 2.34 -1.97 5.87
C ALA A 72 2.61 -3.08 4.84
N ILE A 73 1.70 -4.05 4.68
CA ILE A 73 1.81 -5.11 3.67
C ILE A 73 1.93 -4.51 2.26
N ARG A 74 1.12 -3.50 1.93
CA ARG A 74 1.19 -2.82 0.63
C ARG A 74 2.56 -2.20 0.38
N THR A 75 3.14 -1.58 1.40
CA THR A 75 4.47 -0.96 1.33
C THR A 75 5.55 -2.01 1.06
N GLU A 76 5.48 -3.15 1.74
CA GLU A 76 6.41 -4.27 1.48
C GLU A 76 6.25 -4.84 0.07
N ILE A 77 5.02 -5.01 -0.42
CA ILE A 77 4.77 -5.42 -1.80
C ILE A 77 5.39 -4.43 -2.79
N TRP A 78 5.31 -3.13 -2.52
CA TRP A 78 5.93 -2.10 -3.36
C TRP A 78 7.46 -2.23 -3.39
N HIS A 79 8.10 -2.42 -2.23
CA HIS A 79 9.54 -2.66 -2.16
C HIS A 79 9.97 -3.90 -2.95
N ILE A 80 9.23 -5.01 -2.82
CA ILE A 80 9.48 -6.24 -3.57
C ILE A 80 9.38 -5.97 -5.07
N GLY A 81 8.32 -5.33 -5.53
CA GLY A 81 8.14 -4.99 -6.95
C GLY A 81 9.26 -4.09 -7.47
N HIS A 82 9.71 -3.13 -6.67
CA HIS A 82 10.83 -2.26 -7.02
C HIS A 82 12.14 -3.04 -7.18
N ASN A 83 12.44 -3.93 -6.23
CA ASN A 83 13.64 -4.77 -6.27
C ASN A 83 13.63 -5.72 -7.48
N VAL A 84 12.49 -6.37 -7.76
CA VAL A 84 12.32 -7.24 -8.94
C VAL A 84 12.58 -6.45 -10.22
N ASN A 85 12.07 -5.23 -10.31
CA ASN A 85 12.27 -4.38 -11.48
C ASN A 85 13.74 -3.92 -11.62
N GLN A 86 14.45 -3.68 -10.52
CA GLN A 86 15.90 -3.44 -10.55
C GLN A 86 16.67 -4.66 -11.04
N ILE A 87 16.36 -5.86 -10.53
CA ILE A 87 16.97 -7.12 -10.99
C ILE A 87 16.77 -7.28 -12.49
N ALA A 88 15.53 -7.13 -12.97
CA ALA A 88 15.22 -7.23 -14.39
C ALA A 88 16.05 -6.25 -15.24
N ARG A 89 16.19 -5.00 -14.81
CA ARG A 89 17.01 -4.00 -15.51
C ARG A 89 18.49 -4.36 -15.51
N ASN A 90 19.03 -4.77 -14.36
CA ASN A 90 20.44 -5.15 -14.24
C ASN A 90 20.73 -6.39 -15.09
N THR A 91 19.88 -7.42 -15.03
CA THR A 91 20.02 -8.60 -15.90
C THR A 91 19.95 -8.23 -17.38
N ASN A 92 19.03 -7.36 -17.78
CA ASN A 92 18.96 -6.91 -19.17
C ASN A 92 20.20 -6.10 -19.60
N ARG A 93 20.86 -5.42 -18.65
CA ARG A 93 22.09 -4.63 -18.89
C ARG A 93 23.34 -5.50 -18.90
N ASP A 94 23.47 -6.44 -17.98
CA ASP A 94 24.65 -7.29 -17.83
C ASP A 94 24.68 -8.42 -18.88
N MET A 95 23.51 -8.81 -19.40
CA MET A 95 23.41 -9.77 -20.52
C MET A 95 23.62 -9.11 -21.89
N SER A 96 23.69 -7.77 -21.97
CA SER A 96 24.10 -7.08 -23.20
C SER A 96 25.62 -6.89 -23.20
N ALA A 97 26.37 -7.96 -23.52
CA ALA A 97 27.76 -7.78 -23.94
C ALA A 97 27.76 -6.91 -25.20
N SER A 98 28.55 -5.83 -25.21
CA SER A 98 28.67 -4.97 -26.38
C SER A 98 29.42 -5.70 -27.49
N MET A 99 29.18 -5.35 -28.77
CA MET A 99 30.02 -5.86 -29.87
C MET A 99 31.50 -5.55 -29.65
N ASP A 100 31.84 -4.45 -28.96
CA ASP A 100 33.22 -4.11 -28.61
C ASP A 100 33.82 -5.06 -27.56
N ASP A 101 33.00 -5.56 -26.62
CA ASP A 101 33.43 -6.54 -25.62
C ASP A 101 33.72 -7.89 -26.29
N GLU A 102 32.87 -8.28 -27.25
CA GLU A 102 33.08 -9.47 -28.08
C GLU A 102 34.35 -9.36 -28.94
N HIS A 103 34.56 -8.21 -29.59
CA HIS A 103 35.76 -7.96 -30.39
C HIS A 103 37.03 -7.94 -29.54
N SER A 104 36.96 -7.37 -28.33
CA SER A 104 38.08 -7.33 -27.38
C SER A 104 38.44 -8.72 -26.87
N ALA A 105 37.43 -9.54 -26.52
CA ALA A 105 37.63 -10.93 -26.16
C ALA A 105 38.22 -11.75 -27.32
N ALA A 106 37.68 -11.61 -28.53
CA ALA A 106 38.18 -12.30 -29.72
C ALA A 106 39.61 -11.86 -30.10
N LYS A 107 39.96 -10.59 -29.87
CA LYS A 107 41.34 -10.09 -30.04
C LYS A 107 42.27 -10.69 -28.99
N ALA A 108 41.88 -10.71 -27.72
CA ALA A 108 42.69 -11.28 -26.64
C ALA A 108 42.98 -12.77 -26.87
N VAL A 109 41.99 -13.54 -27.34
CA VAL A 109 42.17 -14.96 -27.71
C VAL A 109 43.17 -15.11 -28.86
N ARG A 110 43.07 -14.28 -29.91
CA ARG A 110 44.02 -14.28 -31.04
C ARG A 110 45.43 -13.91 -30.61
N ASP A 111 45.57 -12.91 -29.74
CA ASP A 111 46.87 -12.49 -29.20
C ASP A 111 47.50 -13.60 -28.34
N CYS A 112 46.72 -14.29 -27.51
CA CYS A 112 47.18 -15.47 -26.77
C CYS A 112 47.65 -16.58 -27.72
N ALA A 113 46.89 -16.91 -28.76
CA ALA A 113 47.28 -17.94 -29.73
C ALA A 113 48.62 -17.59 -30.41
N ARG A 114 48.82 -16.32 -30.77
CA ARG A 114 50.08 -15.83 -31.34
C ARG A 114 51.24 -15.94 -30.35
N LEU A 115 51.03 -15.57 -29.08
CA LEU A 115 52.05 -15.70 -28.05
C LEU A 115 52.44 -17.17 -27.80
N PHE A 116 51.49 -18.10 -27.85
CA PHE A 116 51.76 -19.53 -27.75
C PHE A 116 52.66 -20.03 -28.90
N VAL A 117 52.39 -19.62 -30.14
CA VAL A 117 53.24 -19.97 -31.28
C VAL A 117 54.65 -19.42 -31.09
N GLN A 118 54.77 -18.15 -30.71
CA GLN A 118 56.07 -17.51 -30.48
C GLN A 118 56.86 -18.21 -29.35
N ALA A 119 56.19 -18.57 -28.26
CA ALA A 119 56.80 -19.32 -27.17
C ALA A 119 57.28 -20.71 -27.65
N SER A 120 56.44 -21.43 -28.41
CA SER A 120 56.78 -22.73 -28.97
C SER A 120 57.99 -22.67 -29.92
N ASP A 121 58.04 -21.68 -30.80
CA ASP A 121 59.16 -21.45 -31.72
C ASP A 121 60.46 -21.10 -30.98
N THR A 122 60.35 -20.40 -29.85
CA THR A 122 61.50 -20.05 -29.00
C THR A 122 62.03 -21.28 -28.28
N ILE A 123 61.13 -22.09 -27.72
CA ILE A 123 61.48 -23.37 -27.09
C ILE A 123 62.16 -24.30 -28.09
N LYS A 124 61.63 -24.41 -29.30
CA LYS A 124 62.22 -25.25 -30.37
C LYS A 124 63.63 -24.79 -30.74
N ARG A 125 63.83 -23.48 -30.93
CA ARG A 125 65.16 -22.90 -31.20
C ARG A 125 66.17 -23.15 -30.10
N LEU A 126 65.77 -23.03 -28.83
CA LEU A 126 66.63 -23.34 -27.69
C LEU A 126 66.98 -24.83 -27.64
N SER A 127 66.02 -25.72 -27.91
CA SER A 127 66.25 -27.16 -27.98
C SER A 127 67.24 -27.53 -29.08
N ASP A 128 67.12 -26.92 -30.27
CA ASP A 128 68.01 -27.17 -31.41
C ASP A 128 69.45 -26.65 -31.16
N GLN A 129 69.62 -25.67 -30.28
CA GLN A 129 70.93 -25.15 -29.86
C GLN A 129 71.62 -26.03 -28.81
N ILE A 130 70.87 -26.73 -27.97
CA ILE A 130 71.39 -27.62 -26.92
C ILE A 130 71.74 -29.01 -27.47
N GLY A 131 71.13 -29.42 -28.60
CA GLY A 131 71.37 -30.70 -29.26
C GLY A 131 72.53 -30.75 -30.26
N ARG A 132 73.34 -29.68 -30.37
CA ARG A 132 74.61 -29.63 -31.13
C ARG A 132 75.78 -29.56 -30.18
#